data_AF-D4YJC5-F1
#
_entry.id   AF-D4YJC5-F1
#
_cell.length_a   1.000
_cell.length_b   1.000
_cell.length_c   1.000
_cell.angle_alpha   90.00
_cell.angle_beta   90.00
_cell.angle_gamma   90.00
#
_symmetry.space_group_name_H-M   'P 1'
#
loop_
_entity.id
_entity.type
_entity.pdbx_description
1 polymer ?
#
loop_
_entity_poly.entity_id
_entity_poly.type
_entity_poly.pdbx_seq_one_letter_code
_entity_poly.pdbx_strand_id
1 'polypeptide(L)'
;MGELNSKTRLVQEIKASPHDNLSDALKVADHMSISLVREVLEEEIAPNDSALCHRFIEQWLERLEPLQKLAASIEVSHLYLLDLVDIPHAEDLILLRTLDNGADAVVAIRAEILSNRDLGRNPDASFGLTFVKTIETEVCDPLETAIERLRSNSERLSLLIRRACDEVKDQE
;
A
#
# COMPACT_ATOMS: atom_id res chain seq x y z
N MET A 1 -24.64 -8.88 -11.94
CA MET A 1 -25.51 -8.74 -10.75
C MET A 1 -24.74 -8.83 -9.43
N GLY A 2 -23.61 -9.54 -9.33
CA GLY A 2 -22.81 -9.61 -8.09
C GLY A 2 -22.05 -8.32 -7.73
N GLU A 3 -21.38 -7.67 -8.69
CA GLU A 3 -20.53 -6.49 -8.43
C GLU A 3 -21.29 -5.25 -7.96
N LEU A 4 -22.46 -4.98 -8.54
CA LEU A 4 -23.32 -3.86 -8.14
C LEU A 4 -23.76 -3.99 -6.67
N ASN A 5 -24.02 -5.23 -6.23
CA ASN A 5 -24.39 -5.53 -4.85
C ASN A 5 -23.20 -5.31 -3.90
N SER A 6 -21.99 -5.70 -4.31
CA SER A 6 -20.77 -5.48 -3.51
C SER A 6 -20.43 -4.00 -3.35
N LYS A 7 -20.54 -3.18 -4.41
CA LYS A 7 -20.35 -1.72 -4.32
C LYS A 7 -21.31 -1.08 -3.32
N THR A 8 -22.62 -1.35 -3.48
CA THR A 8 -23.64 -0.80 -2.58
C THR A 8 -23.44 -1.24 -1.14
N ARG A 9 -23.06 -2.51 -0.92
CA ARG A 9 -22.77 -3.02 0.41
C ARG A 9 -21.57 -2.33 1.03
N LEU A 10 -20.46 -2.17 0.30
CA LEU A 10 -19.28 -1.47 0.81
C LEU A 10 -19.63 -0.03 1.23
N VAL A 11 -20.38 0.69 0.40
CA VAL A 11 -20.84 2.06 0.73
C VAL A 11 -21.67 2.08 2.01
N GLN A 12 -22.61 1.15 2.15
CA GLN A 12 -23.46 1.06 3.34
C GLN A 12 -22.64 0.80 4.60
N GLU A 13 -21.72 -0.16 4.57
CA GLU A 13 -20.89 -0.50 5.74
C GLU A 13 -19.95 0.65 6.11
N ILE A 14 -19.34 1.35 5.13
CA ILE A 14 -18.48 2.52 5.39
C ILE A 14 -19.29 3.63 6.05
N LYS A 15 -20.48 3.96 5.51
CA LYS A 15 -21.33 5.04 6.03
C LYS A 15 -22.01 4.71 7.36
N ALA A 16 -22.27 3.43 7.63
CA ALA A 16 -22.91 2.97 8.87
C ALA A 16 -21.91 2.83 10.04
N SER A 17 -20.61 2.87 9.76
CA SER A 17 -19.57 2.65 10.77
C SER A 17 -19.47 3.82 11.75
N PRO A 18 -19.63 3.59 13.07
CA PRO A 18 -19.32 4.61 14.07
C PRO A 18 -17.82 4.94 14.02
N HIS A 19 -17.46 6.16 14.40
CA HIS A 19 -16.31 6.96 13.94
C HIS A 19 -14.95 6.27 13.69
N ASP A 20 -14.67 5.10 14.26
CA ASP A 20 -13.41 4.35 14.08
C ASP A 20 -13.55 2.84 13.76
N ASN A 21 -14.74 2.24 13.80
CA ASN A 21 -14.89 0.80 13.59
C ASN A 21 -15.36 0.48 12.16
N LEU A 22 -14.41 0.36 11.23
CA LEU A 22 -14.67 0.01 9.84
C LEU A 22 -14.56 -1.52 9.58
N SER A 23 -14.56 -2.35 10.62
CA SER A 23 -14.26 -3.80 10.50
C SER A 23 -15.14 -4.51 9.47
N ASP A 24 -16.44 -4.20 9.42
CA ASP A 24 -17.35 -4.85 8.48
C ASP A 24 -17.18 -4.34 7.05
N ALA A 25 -16.92 -3.04 6.87
CA ALA A 25 -16.56 -2.47 5.57
C ALA A 25 -15.27 -3.09 5.02
N LEU A 26 -14.26 -3.28 5.88
CA LEU A 26 -12.98 -3.89 5.53
C LEU A 26 -13.15 -5.35 5.09
N LYS A 27 -14.01 -6.14 5.77
CA LYS A 27 -14.33 -7.52 5.34
C LYS A 27 -15.00 -7.56 3.96
N VAL A 28 -15.81 -6.56 3.62
CA VAL A 28 -16.40 -6.46 2.28
C VAL A 28 -15.31 -6.16 1.25
N ALA A 29 -14.42 -5.22 1.56
CA ALA A 29 -13.31 -4.83 0.68
C ALA A 29 -12.29 -5.96 0.44
N ASP A 30 -12.06 -6.85 1.42
CA ASP A 30 -11.17 -8.02 1.29
C ASP A 30 -11.58 -8.96 0.13
N HIS A 31 -12.84 -8.90 -0.31
CA HIS A 31 -13.38 -9.71 -1.42
C HIS A 31 -13.55 -8.92 -2.72
N MET A 32 -13.06 -7.70 -2.79
CA MET A 32 -13.15 -6.81 -3.95
C MET A 32 -11.78 -6.60 -4.59
N SER A 33 -11.76 -6.28 -5.89
CA SER A 33 -10.53 -5.84 -6.52
C SER A 33 -10.15 -4.44 -6.02
N ILE A 34 -8.84 -4.14 -6.01
CA ILE A 34 -8.32 -2.81 -5.64
C ILE A 34 -9.01 -1.71 -6.46
N SER A 35 -9.18 -1.91 -7.77
CA SER A 35 -9.85 -0.99 -8.67
C SER A 35 -11.31 -0.70 -8.27
N LEU A 36 -12.03 -1.74 -7.84
CA LEU A 36 -13.44 -1.63 -7.46
C LEU A 36 -13.59 -0.90 -6.12
N VAL A 37 -12.69 -1.15 -5.17
CA VAL A 37 -12.65 -0.38 -3.91
C VAL A 37 -12.34 1.08 -4.21
N ARG A 38 -11.33 1.36 -5.04
CA ARG A 38 -10.98 2.73 -5.45
C ARG A 38 -12.16 3.46 -6.12
N GLU A 39 -12.87 2.80 -7.03
CA GLU A 39 -14.06 3.41 -7.68
C GLU A 39 -15.13 3.78 -6.65
N VAL A 40 -15.41 2.89 -5.69
CA VAL A 40 -16.39 3.18 -4.63
C VAL A 40 -15.94 4.37 -3.79
N LEU A 41 -14.66 4.45 -3.45
CA LEU A 41 -14.12 5.58 -2.68
C LEU A 41 -14.25 6.89 -3.47
N GLU A 42 -13.86 6.89 -4.74
CA GLU A 42 -13.90 8.04 -5.63
C GLU A 42 -15.33 8.56 -5.88
N GLU A 43 -16.27 7.66 -6.19
CA GLU A 43 -17.61 8.01 -6.63
C GLU A 43 -18.55 8.32 -5.44
N GLU A 44 -18.42 7.60 -4.32
CA GLU A 44 -19.48 7.53 -3.30
C GLU A 44 -19.07 8.01 -1.91
N ILE A 45 -17.79 7.94 -1.57
CA ILE A 45 -17.29 8.25 -0.21
C ILE A 45 -16.57 9.61 -0.19
N ALA A 46 -15.49 9.76 -0.95
CA ALA A 46 -14.63 10.95 -0.95
C ALA A 46 -15.41 12.26 -1.19
N PRO A 47 -16.37 12.35 -2.16
CA PRO A 47 -17.11 13.59 -2.40
C PRO A 47 -18.02 14.02 -1.23
N ASN A 48 -18.38 13.09 -0.35
CA ASN A 48 -19.33 13.33 0.74
C ASN A 48 -18.62 13.47 2.10
N ASP A 49 -17.54 12.74 2.31
CA ASP A 49 -16.78 12.73 3.56
C ASP A 49 -15.31 12.32 3.30
N SER A 50 -14.49 13.33 2.99
CA SER A 50 -13.03 13.18 2.79
C SER A 50 -12.34 12.50 3.98
N ALA A 51 -12.70 12.89 5.21
CA ALA A 51 -12.06 12.36 6.41
C ALA A 51 -12.38 10.88 6.63
N LEU A 52 -13.63 10.47 6.38
CA LEU A 52 -14.03 9.06 6.39
C LEU A 52 -13.32 8.26 5.30
N CYS A 53 -13.22 8.81 4.09
CA CYS A 53 -12.48 8.19 2.99
C CYS A 53 -11.02 7.95 3.40
N HIS A 54 -10.36 8.97 3.96
CA HIS A 54 -9.00 8.87 4.47
C HIS A 54 -8.85 7.74 5.51
N ARG A 55 -9.68 7.74 6.56
CA ARG A 55 -9.64 6.73 7.62
C ARG A 55 -9.83 5.32 7.07
N PHE A 56 -10.74 5.15 6.11
CA PHE A 56 -10.94 3.85 5.47
C PHE A 56 -9.71 3.41 4.69
N ILE A 57 -9.11 4.30 3.90
CA ILE A 57 -7.88 3.99 3.14
C ILE A 57 -6.78 3.52 4.10
N GLU A 58 -6.58 4.19 5.23
CA GLU A 58 -5.56 3.79 6.21
C GLU A 58 -5.77 2.38 6.74
N GLN A 59 -6.97 2.10 7.27
CA GLN A 59 -7.28 0.78 7.82
C GLN A 59 -7.29 -0.32 6.76
N TRP A 60 -7.69 0.01 5.52
CA TRP A 60 -7.71 -0.95 4.41
C TRP A 60 -6.30 -1.32 3.98
N LEU A 61 -5.41 -0.34 3.79
CA LEU A 61 -4.02 -0.60 3.42
C LEU A 61 -3.30 -1.45 4.48
N GLU A 62 -3.60 -1.26 5.77
CA GLU A 62 -3.00 -2.05 6.86
C GLU A 62 -3.31 -3.54 6.80
N ARG A 63 -4.41 -3.94 6.15
CA ARG A 63 -4.82 -5.35 6.01
C ARG A 63 -4.21 -6.07 4.81
N LEU A 64 -3.66 -5.32 3.86
CA LEU A 64 -3.17 -5.87 2.60
C LEU A 64 -1.77 -6.47 2.74
N GLU A 65 -1.52 -7.55 2.02
CA GLU A 65 -0.18 -8.10 1.86
C GLU A 65 0.76 -7.08 1.18
N PRO A 66 2.08 -7.11 1.42
CA PRO A 66 2.99 -6.04 1.01
C PRO A 66 2.88 -5.60 -0.47
N LEU A 67 2.76 -6.57 -1.39
CA LEU A 67 2.58 -6.27 -2.82
C LEU A 67 1.23 -5.62 -3.13
N GLN A 68 0.16 -6.11 -2.50
CA GLN A 68 -1.18 -5.55 -2.65
C GLN A 68 -1.27 -4.16 -2.04
N LYS A 69 -0.61 -3.95 -0.89
CA LYS A 69 -0.53 -2.67 -0.20
C LYS A 69 0.16 -1.61 -1.04
N LEU A 70 1.28 -1.93 -1.69
CA LEU A 70 1.92 -1.05 -2.66
C LEU A 70 0.97 -0.72 -3.82
N ALA A 71 0.40 -1.74 -4.47
CA ALA A 71 -0.51 -1.54 -5.61
C ALA A 71 -1.73 -0.67 -5.23
N ALA A 72 -2.36 -0.95 -4.08
CA ALA A 72 -3.49 -0.18 -3.59
C ALA A 72 -3.11 1.25 -3.23
N SER A 73 -1.94 1.47 -2.60
CA SER A 73 -1.47 2.81 -2.25
C SER A 73 -1.22 3.69 -3.50
N ILE A 74 -0.71 3.10 -4.58
CA ILE A 74 -0.59 3.77 -5.87
C ILE A 74 -1.98 4.04 -6.47
N GLU A 75 -2.87 3.03 -6.46
CA GLU A 75 -4.20 3.17 -7.07
C GLU A 75 -5.02 4.28 -6.40
N VAL A 76 -4.98 4.42 -5.07
CA VAL A 76 -5.72 5.46 -4.35
C VAL A 76 -5.00 6.81 -4.27
N SER A 77 -3.75 6.90 -4.73
CA SER A 77 -2.94 8.14 -4.64
C SER A 77 -3.62 9.32 -5.35
N HIS A 78 -4.23 9.09 -6.51
CA HIS A 78 -4.89 10.16 -7.26
C HIS A 78 -6.07 10.79 -6.49
N LEU A 79 -6.70 10.08 -5.55
CA LEU A 79 -7.77 10.65 -4.71
C LEU A 79 -7.24 11.80 -3.84
N TYR A 80 -5.98 11.69 -3.40
CA TYR A 80 -5.30 12.73 -2.65
C TYR A 80 -4.78 13.84 -3.57
N LEU A 81 -4.24 13.50 -4.75
CA LEU A 81 -3.71 14.48 -5.72
C LEU A 81 -4.79 15.35 -6.39
N LEU A 82 -6.04 14.86 -6.43
CA LEU A 82 -7.19 15.59 -6.99
C LEU A 82 -8.03 16.26 -5.89
N ASP A 83 -7.51 16.37 -4.68
CA ASP A 83 -8.19 16.95 -3.51
C ASP A 83 -9.54 16.30 -3.15
N LEU A 84 -9.80 15.07 -3.61
CA LEU A 84 -10.97 14.29 -3.19
C LEU A 84 -10.81 13.82 -1.74
N VAL A 85 -9.58 13.53 -1.34
CA VAL A 85 -9.19 13.31 0.05
C VAL A 85 -8.31 14.47 0.51
N ASP A 86 -8.98 15.54 0.92
CA ASP A 86 -8.38 16.74 1.49
C ASP A 86 -7.88 16.48 2.92
N ILE A 87 -6.56 16.35 3.06
CA ILE A 87 -5.84 16.29 4.33
C ILE A 87 -4.56 17.14 4.25
N PRO A 88 -4.06 17.65 5.39
CA PRO A 88 -2.76 18.31 5.40
C PRO A 88 -1.66 17.38 4.88
N HIS A 89 -0.77 17.91 4.04
CA HIS A 89 0.38 17.17 3.51
C HIS A 89 0.01 15.90 2.72
N ALA A 90 -1.09 15.92 1.98
CA ALA A 90 -1.58 14.78 1.20
C ALA A 90 -0.52 14.22 0.22
N GLU A 91 0.14 15.08 -0.56
CA GLU A 91 1.17 14.68 -1.53
C GLU A 91 2.38 14.03 -0.84
N ASP A 92 2.85 14.65 0.24
CA ASP A 92 3.97 14.18 1.06
C ASP A 92 3.70 12.77 1.61
N LEU A 93 2.48 12.55 2.12
CA LEU A 93 2.03 11.28 2.66
C LEU A 93 1.97 10.17 1.59
N ILE A 94 1.54 10.49 0.37
CA ILE A 94 1.56 9.52 -0.76
C ILE A 94 2.98 9.09 -1.08
N LEU A 95 3.91 10.04 -1.14
CA LEU A 95 5.31 9.76 -1.46
C LEU A 95 5.95 8.87 -0.39
N LEU A 96 5.74 9.18 0.89
CA LEU A 96 6.19 8.35 2.00
C LEU A 96 5.61 6.94 1.93
N ARG A 97 4.28 6.82 1.78
CA ARG A 97 3.60 5.53 1.64
C ARG A 97 4.16 4.71 0.47
N THR A 98 4.44 5.35 -0.66
CA THR A 98 4.99 4.67 -1.85
C THR A 98 6.39 4.12 -1.57
N LEU A 99 7.23 4.89 -0.88
CA LEU A 99 8.60 4.46 -0.53
C LEU A 99 8.58 3.32 0.49
N ASP A 100 7.78 3.45 1.56
CA ASP A 100 7.70 2.47 2.63
C ASP A 100 7.06 1.16 2.14
N ASN A 101 5.89 1.24 1.51
CA ASN A 101 5.23 0.05 0.93
C ASN A 101 6.09 -0.56 -0.19
N GLY A 102 6.84 0.27 -0.94
CA GLY A 102 7.78 -0.19 -1.95
C GLY A 102 8.88 -1.04 -1.35
N ALA A 103 9.46 -0.61 -0.22
CA ALA A 103 10.48 -1.37 0.48
C ALA A 103 9.93 -2.73 0.95
N ASP A 104 8.73 -2.75 1.54
CA ASP A 104 8.12 -3.98 2.04
C ASP A 104 7.70 -4.93 0.90
N ALA A 105 7.24 -4.40 -0.23
CA ALA A 105 6.99 -5.19 -1.44
C ALA A 105 8.28 -5.86 -1.96
N VAL A 106 9.41 -5.15 -1.96
CA VAL A 106 10.70 -5.74 -2.35
C VAL A 106 11.15 -6.82 -1.36
N VAL A 107 10.90 -6.63 -0.05
CA VAL A 107 11.12 -7.67 0.97
C VAL A 107 10.31 -8.93 0.65
N ALA A 108 9.03 -8.77 0.32
CA ALA A 108 8.15 -9.90 -0.03
C ALA A 108 8.62 -10.63 -1.31
N ILE A 109 9.02 -9.89 -2.36
CA ILE A 109 9.58 -10.48 -3.59
C ILE A 109 10.85 -11.29 -3.27
N ARG A 110 11.75 -10.73 -2.46
CA ARG A 110 12.97 -11.42 -2.04
C ARG A 110 12.65 -12.71 -1.28
N ALA A 111 11.68 -12.66 -0.36
CA ALA A 111 11.25 -13.84 0.39
C ALA A 111 10.67 -14.93 -0.52
N GLU A 112 9.85 -14.55 -1.51
CA GLU A 112 9.26 -15.48 -2.48
C GLU A 112 10.34 -16.16 -3.35
N ILE A 113 11.31 -15.39 -3.86
CA ILE A 113 12.44 -15.92 -4.64
C ILE A 113 13.23 -16.93 -3.82
N LEU A 114 13.47 -16.63 -2.54
CA LEU A 114 14.22 -17.50 -1.62
C LEU A 114 13.42 -18.71 -1.13
N SER A 115 12.09 -18.66 -1.13
CA SER A 115 11.25 -19.80 -0.73
C SER A 115 11.47 -21.03 -1.62
N ASN A 116 11.91 -20.81 -2.87
CA ASN A 116 12.18 -21.84 -3.87
C ASN A 116 13.58 -22.44 -3.75
N ARG A 117 14.39 -22.02 -2.77
CA ARG A 117 15.76 -22.49 -2.55
C ARG A 117 15.86 -24.01 -2.40
N ASP A 118 14.94 -24.60 -1.64
CA ASP A 118 14.95 -26.03 -1.37
C ASP A 118 14.49 -26.88 -2.57
N LEU A 119 13.84 -26.27 -3.57
CA LEU A 119 13.49 -26.96 -4.82
C LEU A 119 14.72 -27.39 -5.62
N GLY A 120 15.85 -26.68 -5.52
CA GLY A 120 17.09 -27.10 -6.18
C GLY A 120 17.70 -28.40 -5.64
N ARG A 121 17.16 -28.93 -4.52
CA ARG A 121 17.48 -30.25 -3.97
C ARG A 121 16.51 -31.34 -4.41
N ASN A 122 15.39 -30.97 -5.04
CA ASN A 122 14.41 -31.91 -5.55
C ASN A 122 14.94 -32.55 -6.85
N PRO A 123 15.05 -33.89 -6.94
CA PRO A 123 15.48 -34.58 -8.17
C PRO A 123 14.57 -34.32 -9.37
N ASP A 124 13.32 -33.90 -9.16
CA ASP A 124 12.35 -33.56 -10.22
C ASP A 124 12.39 -32.07 -10.63
N ALA A 125 13.22 -31.24 -9.99
CA ALA A 125 13.34 -29.83 -10.37
C ALA A 125 14.09 -29.69 -11.71
N SER A 126 13.64 -28.77 -12.56
CA SER A 126 14.29 -28.46 -13.82
C SER A 126 15.62 -27.70 -13.66
N PHE A 127 16.05 -27.44 -12.42
CA PHE A 127 17.24 -26.69 -12.06
C PHE A 127 17.91 -27.30 -10.82
N GLY A 128 19.24 -27.18 -10.73
CA GLY A 128 20.02 -27.70 -9.61
C GLY A 128 20.48 -26.62 -8.63
N LEU A 129 21.13 -27.04 -7.55
CA LEU A 129 21.69 -26.17 -6.51
C LEU A 129 22.61 -25.05 -7.01
N THR A 130 23.36 -25.27 -8.10
CA THR A 130 24.23 -24.24 -8.69
C THR A 130 23.41 -23.06 -9.20
N PHE A 131 22.29 -23.32 -9.86
CA PHE A 131 21.39 -22.29 -10.37
C PHE A 131 20.75 -21.50 -9.22
N VAL A 132 20.30 -22.19 -8.17
CA VAL A 132 19.76 -21.55 -6.96
C VAL A 132 20.78 -20.59 -6.33
N LYS A 133 22.03 -21.03 -6.16
CA LYS A 133 23.09 -20.16 -5.63
C LYS A 133 23.36 -18.94 -6.52
N THR A 134 23.34 -19.12 -7.84
CA THR A 134 23.47 -17.99 -8.78
C THR A 134 22.35 -17.00 -8.61
N ILE A 135 21.08 -17.44 -8.52
CA ILE A 135 19.95 -16.54 -8.25
C ILE A 135 20.13 -15.81 -6.92
N GLU A 136 20.53 -16.50 -5.86
CA GLU A 136 20.79 -15.87 -4.56
C GLU A 136 21.79 -14.73 -4.68
N THR A 137 22.92 -14.95 -5.35
CA THR A 137 23.95 -13.93 -5.53
C THR A 137 23.49 -12.77 -6.41
N GLU A 138 22.85 -13.07 -7.55
CA GLU A 138 22.46 -12.05 -8.52
C GLU A 138 21.25 -11.21 -8.07
N VAL A 139 20.45 -11.72 -7.11
CA VAL A 139 19.18 -11.09 -6.74
C VAL A 139 19.19 -10.57 -5.30
N CYS A 140 19.77 -11.27 -4.33
CA CYS A 140 19.64 -10.86 -2.93
C CYS A 140 20.31 -9.52 -2.62
N ASP A 141 21.58 -9.34 -3.00
CA ASP A 141 22.32 -8.12 -2.68
C ASP A 141 21.72 -6.88 -3.37
N PRO A 142 21.31 -6.94 -4.66
CA PRO A 142 20.61 -5.82 -5.29
C PRO A 142 19.27 -5.49 -4.65
N LEU A 143 18.46 -6.50 -4.29
CA LEU A 143 17.16 -6.26 -3.63
C LEU A 143 17.35 -5.67 -2.23
N GLU A 144 18.35 -6.11 -1.48
CA GLU A 144 18.68 -5.57 -0.16
C GLU A 144 19.13 -4.10 -0.25
N THR A 145 20.00 -3.80 -1.22
CA THR A 145 20.39 -2.41 -1.52
C THR A 145 19.18 -1.54 -1.90
N ALA A 146 18.23 -2.08 -2.66
CA ALA A 146 17.02 -1.35 -3.05
C ALA A 146 16.11 -1.06 -1.84
N ILE A 147 15.93 -2.04 -0.94
CA ILE A 147 15.17 -1.88 0.31
C ILE A 147 15.78 -0.77 1.16
N GLU A 148 17.10 -0.80 1.38
CA GLU A 148 17.82 0.21 2.17
C GLU A 148 17.66 1.61 1.57
N ARG A 149 17.77 1.74 0.25
CA ARG A 149 17.58 3.02 -0.45
C ARG A 149 16.17 3.57 -0.29
N LEU A 150 15.15 2.73 -0.44
CA LEU A 150 13.75 3.14 -0.28
C LEU A 150 13.49 3.63 1.15
N ARG A 151 13.93 2.89 2.16
CA ARG A 151 13.80 3.27 3.58
C ARG A 151 14.56 4.56 3.91
N SER A 152 15.82 4.66 3.46
CA SER A 152 16.63 5.87 3.67
C SER A 152 16.02 7.11 3.02
N ASN A 153 15.44 6.96 1.82
CA ASN A 153 14.75 8.05 1.15
C ASN A 153 13.46 8.44 1.88
N SER A 154 12.70 7.47 2.40
CA SER A 154 11.50 7.73 3.21
C SER A 154 11.83 8.50 4.49
N GLU A 155 12.88 8.10 5.21
CA GLU A 155 13.37 8.81 6.40
C GLU A 155 13.80 10.24 6.08
N ARG A 156 14.57 10.42 5.01
CA ARG A 156 15.00 11.76 4.55
C ARG A 156 13.82 12.64 4.18
N LEU A 157 12.85 12.10 3.45
CA LEU A 157 11.65 12.84 3.06
C LEU A 157 10.84 13.23 4.30
N SER A 158 10.65 12.31 5.25
CA SER A 158 9.97 12.58 6.52
C SER A 158 10.63 13.73 7.30
N LEU A 159 11.96 13.81 7.30
CA LEU A 159 12.69 14.92 7.92
C LEU A 159 12.50 16.24 7.18
N LEU A 160 12.46 16.22 5.84
CA LEU A 160 12.21 17.42 5.04
C LEU A 160 10.80 17.96 5.29
N ILE A 161 9.79 17.09 5.33
CA ILE A 161 8.40 17.45 5.62
C ILE A 161 8.31 18.11 6.99
N ARG A 162 8.89 17.50 8.03
CA ARG A 162 8.88 18.07 9.40
C ARG A 162 9.50 19.46 9.45
N ARG A 163 10.65 19.66 8.80
CA ARG A 163 11.31 20.98 8.75
C ARG A 163 10.44 22.02 8.05
N ALA A 164 9.82 21.66 6.93
CA ALA A 164 8.91 22.54 6.23
C ALA A 164 7.70 22.92 7.10
N CYS A 165 7.11 21.97 7.85
CA CYS A 165 6.04 22.27 8.80
C CYS A 165 6.47 23.23 9.92
N ASP A 166 7.70 23.09 10.42
CA ASP A 166 8.23 23.96 11.48
C ASP A 166 8.50 25.38 10.97
N GLU A 167 9.05 25.51 9.75
CA GLU A 167 9.28 26.81 9.10
C GLU A 167 7.99 27.60 8.84
N VAL A 168 6.89 26.91 8.53
CA VAL A 168 5.56 27.54 8.35
C VAL A 168 5.03 28.09 9.68
N LYS A 169 5.19 27.34 10.79
CA LYS A 169 4.75 27.79 12.12
C LYS A 169 5.52 28.99 12.64
N ASP A 170 6.80 29.10 12.30
CA ASP A 170 7.64 30.22 12.70
C ASP A 170 7.32 31.53 11.93
N GLN A 171 6.52 31.44 10.86
CA GLN A 171 6.10 32.58 10.02
C GLN A 171 4.68 33.10 10.33
N GLU A 172 3.93 32.40 11.18
CA GLU A 172 2.59 32.77 11.67
C GLU A 172 2.64 33.52 13.00
#